data_AF-A0A6I1HT85-F1
#
_entry.id   AF-A0A6I1HT85-F1
#
_cell.length_a   1.000
_cell.length_b   1.000
_cell.length_c   1.000
_cell.angle_alpha   90.00
_cell.angle_beta   90.00
_cell.angle_gamma   90.00
#
_symmetry.space_group_name_H-M   'P 1'
#
loop_
_entity.id
_entity.type
_entity.pdbx_description
1 polymer ?
#
loop_
_entity_poly.entity_id
_entity_poly.type
_entity_poly.pdbx_seq_one_letter_code
_entity_poly.pdbx_strand_id
1 'polypeptide(L)'
;MNLDMHLGIDMGKLVPALGWVLLYFVWQGVIVGAVSAVLLRLLRHAGAGRRYAVCALALLLCLCIPLVHLLSLLSHATPARLAMEAPPAWRAALQAWMPALVLAWGAGVGLMSLRLCLGLAWVGRLRRQAAAAPAIWQARVDALAQRMGLRRNRQVPLKLHAGLSSPVTVGFWRPVILLPAALLSGMPVALLEALLAHELAHVRRWDYLVNLLQSVAEALLFFHPVVWWLSARMRAEREQVADALAAQALQDPQRLATALHALSLHAAAPSQPGLLMSARGGALLTRIERLVAPGPDTGGWKLALPALLLACATLLLQVQGKPAVNGAILADAAAGMLALPVSAKHMLVFDDASGKVLMAKDADAVVPIASITKLMTAMVVLDAGLDPDEKLRIVHADGDSSMQRRGVLADGAAVSRGALLQLALLPSENRAAAALARTYPGGSAAFAQALQAKIHQLGLRRTTLTEPVGSSPANTSTATEVAKIVAAAARYPDIARITSHPRASVAVNGRTRTLHNTNPLVGGKGWDILLSKTGSSNEAGSCLTMRMRSGGKHVTVVLLDADGAQRRSLDAGNIRDTLAGRTGQMY
;
A
#
# COMPACT_ATOMS: atom_id res chain seq x y z
N MET A 1 16.66 11.59 -45.71
CA MET A 1 17.97 10.90 -45.55
C MET A 1 17.69 9.65 -44.74
N ASN A 2 17.45 8.54 -45.44
CA ASN A 2 16.89 7.30 -44.90
C ASN A 2 17.92 6.54 -44.04
N LEU A 3 17.62 6.35 -42.76
CA LEU A 3 18.37 5.52 -41.83
C LEU A 3 17.80 4.09 -41.71
N ASP A 4 16.92 3.69 -42.65
CA ASP A 4 16.26 2.38 -42.66
C ASP A 4 17.13 1.22 -43.19
N MET A 5 18.32 1.50 -43.73
CA MET A 5 18.98 0.53 -44.62
C MET A 5 20.04 -0.40 -44.01
N HIS A 6 20.30 -0.43 -42.69
CA HIS A 6 21.39 -1.28 -42.15
C HIS A 6 21.03 -2.25 -41.03
N LEU A 7 19.77 -2.32 -40.58
CA LEU A 7 19.38 -3.25 -39.50
C LEU A 7 18.16 -4.14 -39.80
N GLY A 8 17.45 -3.97 -40.91
CA GLY A 8 16.25 -4.76 -41.22
C GLY A 8 15.09 -4.57 -40.22
N ILE A 9 15.17 -3.55 -39.36
CA ILE A 9 14.14 -3.20 -38.38
C ILE A 9 13.36 -2.01 -38.94
N ASP A 10 12.13 -2.26 -39.38
CA ASP A 10 11.18 -1.24 -39.80
C ASP A 10 10.87 -0.30 -38.62
N MET A 11 11.47 0.90 -38.64
CA MET A 11 11.33 1.89 -37.56
C MET A 11 9.86 2.33 -37.40
N GLY A 12 9.06 2.23 -38.47
CA GLY A 12 7.62 2.48 -38.46
C GLY A 12 6.82 1.48 -37.62
N LYS A 13 7.35 0.25 -37.42
CA LYS A 13 6.74 -0.78 -36.55
C LYS A 13 7.32 -0.79 -35.14
N LEU A 14 8.59 -0.44 -35.01
CA LEU A 14 9.30 -0.51 -33.72
C LEU A 14 8.73 0.49 -32.70
N VAL A 15 8.51 1.75 -33.11
CA VAL A 15 8.04 2.80 -32.18
C VAL A 15 6.65 2.48 -31.62
N PRO A 16 5.63 2.13 -32.44
CA PRO A 16 4.33 1.70 -31.90
C PRO A 16 4.44 0.46 -31.01
N ALA A 17 5.25 -0.53 -31.38
CA ALA A 17 5.42 -1.75 -30.59
C ALA A 17 6.03 -1.47 -29.22
N LEU A 18 7.09 -0.67 -29.16
CA LEU A 18 7.71 -0.24 -27.89
C LEU A 18 6.73 0.56 -27.03
N GLY A 19 5.99 1.49 -27.62
CA GLY A 19 5.02 2.30 -26.88
C GLY A 19 3.91 1.44 -26.23
N TRP A 20 3.38 0.47 -26.96
CA TRP A 20 2.43 -0.50 -26.39
C TRP A 20 3.05 -1.35 -25.29
N VAL A 21 4.26 -1.88 -25.49
CA VAL A 21 4.97 -2.68 -24.49
C VAL A 21 5.14 -1.90 -23.18
N LEU A 22 5.53 -0.62 -23.26
CA LEU A 22 5.69 0.24 -22.09
C LEU A 22 4.36 0.44 -21.34
N LEU A 23 3.26 0.69 -22.07
CA LEU A 23 1.94 0.84 -21.47
C LEU A 23 1.43 -0.46 -20.83
N TYR A 24 1.56 -1.60 -21.51
CA TYR A 24 1.15 -2.89 -20.97
C TYR A 24 1.98 -3.27 -19.73
N PHE A 25 3.27 -2.92 -19.72
CA PHE A 25 4.13 -3.26 -18.60
C PHE A 25 3.73 -2.56 -17.29
N VAL A 26 3.03 -1.42 -17.34
CA VAL A 26 2.56 -0.69 -16.15
C VAL A 26 1.73 -1.59 -15.23
N TRP A 27 0.75 -2.33 -15.77
CA TRP A 27 -0.07 -3.22 -14.94
C TRP A 27 0.56 -4.61 -14.78
N GLN A 28 1.29 -5.10 -15.78
CA GLN A 28 1.99 -6.40 -15.69
C GLN A 28 3.03 -6.39 -14.57
N GLY A 29 3.80 -5.30 -14.44
CA GLY A 29 4.76 -5.11 -13.37
C GLY A 29 4.10 -5.04 -11.98
N VAL A 30 2.90 -4.45 -11.87
CA VAL A 30 2.13 -4.46 -10.62
C VAL A 30 1.73 -5.87 -10.21
N ILE A 31 1.28 -6.71 -11.14
CA ILE A 31 0.93 -8.11 -10.86
C ILE A 31 2.16 -8.90 -10.38
N VAL A 32 3.29 -8.78 -11.09
CA VAL A 32 4.55 -9.40 -10.67
C VAL A 32 4.94 -8.95 -9.25
N GLY A 33 4.77 -7.65 -8.96
CA GLY A 33 5.00 -7.08 -7.63
C GLY A 33 4.08 -7.65 -6.55
N ALA A 34 2.78 -7.72 -6.82
CA ALA A 34 1.78 -8.23 -5.89
C ALA A 34 2.02 -9.70 -5.55
N VAL A 35 2.26 -10.54 -6.57
CA VAL A 35 2.60 -11.97 -6.39
C VAL A 35 3.88 -12.10 -5.56
N SER A 36 4.91 -11.31 -5.88
CA SER A 36 6.17 -11.32 -5.14
C SER A 36 5.99 -10.88 -3.68
N ALA A 37 5.15 -9.88 -3.41
CA ALA A 37 4.87 -9.40 -2.06
C ALA A 37 4.17 -10.48 -1.21
N VAL A 38 3.18 -11.18 -1.79
CA VAL A 38 2.51 -12.31 -1.13
C VAL A 38 3.51 -13.43 -0.85
N LEU A 39 4.31 -13.82 -1.84
CA LEU A 39 5.33 -14.86 -1.67
C LEU A 39 6.36 -14.50 -0.59
N LEU A 40 6.86 -13.26 -0.57
CA LEU A 40 7.80 -12.81 0.46
C LEU A 40 7.17 -12.80 1.86
N ARG A 41 5.88 -12.50 1.97
CA ARG A 41 5.14 -12.57 3.25
C ARG A 41 4.98 -14.01 3.72
N LEU A 42 4.65 -14.93 2.82
CA LEU A 42 4.56 -16.37 3.13
C LEU A 42 5.93 -16.96 3.49
N LEU A 43 6.99 -16.48 2.83
CA LEU A 43 8.37 -16.89 3.07
C LEU A 43 9.09 -16.04 4.13
N ARG A 44 8.35 -15.29 4.98
CA ARG A 44 8.98 -14.39 5.97
C ARG A 44 9.94 -15.11 6.92
N HIS A 45 9.69 -16.40 7.20
CA HIS A 45 10.53 -17.26 8.04
C HIS A 45 11.53 -18.12 7.25
N ALA A 46 11.46 -18.15 5.93
CA ALA A 46 12.41 -18.89 5.11
C ALA A 46 13.79 -18.22 5.12
N GLY A 47 14.83 -19.01 4.88
CA GLY A 47 16.20 -18.51 4.71
C GLY A 47 16.30 -17.40 3.65
N ALA A 48 17.21 -16.44 3.88
CA ALA A 48 17.41 -15.26 3.02
C ALA A 48 17.70 -15.63 1.56
N GLY A 49 18.36 -16.77 1.30
CA GLY A 49 18.63 -17.24 -0.05
C GLY A 49 17.37 -17.51 -0.88
N ARG A 50 16.30 -18.00 -0.23
CA ARG A 50 15.03 -18.30 -0.90
C ARG A 50 14.26 -17.02 -1.22
N ARG A 51 14.21 -16.08 -0.27
CA ARG A 51 13.60 -14.75 -0.50
C ARG A 51 14.35 -13.97 -1.57
N TYR A 52 15.69 -14.06 -1.57
CA TYR A 52 16.53 -13.51 -2.63
C TYR A 52 16.18 -14.11 -4.01
N ALA A 53 16.03 -15.45 -4.10
CA ALA A 53 15.67 -16.11 -5.35
C ALA A 53 14.30 -15.66 -5.90
N VAL A 54 13.31 -15.46 -5.02
CA VAL A 54 12.01 -14.90 -5.40
C VAL A 54 12.16 -13.49 -5.99
N CYS A 55 12.91 -12.61 -5.34
CA CYS A 55 13.16 -11.27 -5.87
C CYS A 55 13.92 -11.30 -7.20
N ALA A 56 14.94 -12.15 -7.32
CA ALA A 56 15.74 -12.30 -8.54
C ALA A 56 14.89 -12.80 -9.72
N LEU A 57 14.05 -13.82 -9.49
CA LEU A 57 13.14 -14.34 -10.50
C LEU A 57 12.09 -13.30 -10.91
N ALA A 58 11.50 -12.60 -9.95
CA ALA A 58 10.53 -11.53 -10.24
C ALA A 58 11.16 -10.40 -11.08
N LEU A 59 12.39 -9.99 -10.76
CA LEU A 59 13.09 -8.97 -11.53
C LEU A 59 13.45 -9.47 -12.93
N LEU A 60 13.83 -10.74 -13.08
CA LEU A 60 14.04 -11.36 -14.38
C LEU A 60 12.75 -11.38 -15.20
N LEU A 61 11.61 -11.73 -14.60
CA LEU A 61 10.31 -11.68 -15.25
C LEU A 61 9.95 -10.26 -15.70
N CYS A 62 10.25 -9.25 -14.89
CA CYS A 62 10.08 -7.84 -15.28
C CYS A 62 10.87 -7.48 -16.54
N LEU A 63 12.01 -8.13 -16.82
CA LEU A 63 12.77 -7.94 -18.06
C LEU A 63 12.24 -8.79 -19.21
N CYS A 64 11.89 -10.05 -18.94
CA CYS A 64 11.48 -11.01 -19.97
C CYS A 64 10.08 -10.74 -20.52
N ILE A 65 9.11 -10.34 -19.68
CA ILE A 65 7.73 -10.08 -20.12
C ILE A 65 7.67 -8.99 -21.21
N PRO A 66 8.21 -7.77 -21.02
CA PRO A 66 8.16 -6.74 -22.05
C PRO A 66 8.96 -7.13 -23.29
N LEU A 67 10.07 -7.87 -23.13
CA LEU A 67 10.86 -8.37 -24.27
C LEU A 67 10.07 -9.37 -25.12
N VAL A 68 9.41 -10.36 -24.49
CA VAL A 68 8.58 -11.34 -25.21
C VAL A 68 7.37 -10.65 -25.86
N HIS A 69 6.76 -9.68 -25.19
CA HIS A 69 5.67 -8.90 -25.76
C HIS A 69 6.13 -8.10 -26.98
N LEU A 70 7.30 -7.45 -26.91
CA LEU A 70 7.89 -6.74 -28.05
C LEU A 70 8.14 -7.69 -29.24
N LEU A 71 8.78 -8.83 -28.99
CA LEU A 71 9.04 -9.83 -30.04
C LEU A 71 7.74 -10.36 -30.65
N SER A 72 6.70 -10.58 -29.83
CA SER A 72 5.37 -10.95 -30.32
C SER A 72 4.79 -9.88 -31.24
N LEU A 73 4.77 -8.61 -30.83
CA LEU A 73 4.23 -7.52 -31.64
C LEU A 73 5.00 -7.31 -32.95
N LEU A 74 6.31 -7.54 -32.96
CA LEU A 74 7.14 -7.45 -34.16
C LEU A 74 6.91 -8.66 -35.11
N SER A 75 6.54 -9.82 -34.57
CA SER A 75 6.32 -11.05 -35.35
C SER A 75 4.94 -11.16 -36.01
N HIS A 76 3.91 -10.50 -35.45
CA HIS A 76 2.56 -10.55 -36.00
C HIS A 76 2.42 -9.56 -37.16
N ALA A 77 2.23 -10.07 -38.38
CA ALA A 77 1.74 -9.26 -39.50
C ALA A 77 0.26 -8.94 -39.27
N THR A 78 -0.12 -7.65 -39.34
CA THR A 78 -1.52 -7.24 -39.30
C THR A 78 -2.28 -7.93 -40.45
N PRO A 79 -3.24 -8.83 -40.18
CA PRO A 79 -4.00 -9.44 -41.26
C PRO A 79 -4.85 -8.36 -41.93
N ALA A 80 -4.74 -8.24 -43.25
CA ALA A 80 -5.38 -7.20 -44.06
C ALA A 80 -6.91 -7.05 -43.85
N ARG A 81 -7.57 -8.08 -43.30
CA ARG A 81 -9.02 -8.07 -43.01
C ARG A 81 -9.42 -7.28 -41.75
N LEU A 82 -8.52 -7.02 -40.80
CA LEU A 82 -8.80 -6.22 -39.60
C LEU A 82 -8.54 -4.72 -39.80
N ALA A 83 -7.99 -4.31 -40.95
CA ALA A 83 -7.67 -2.91 -41.25
C ALA A 83 -8.89 -2.06 -41.69
N MET A 84 -10.07 -2.68 -41.84
CA MET A 84 -11.29 -1.99 -42.28
C MET A 84 -12.12 -1.37 -41.14
N GLU A 85 -11.86 -1.72 -39.88
CA GLU A 85 -12.48 -1.05 -38.74
C GLU A 85 -11.56 0.06 -38.22
N ALA A 86 -12.03 1.30 -38.27
CA ALA A 86 -11.30 2.42 -37.70
C ALA A 86 -11.13 2.19 -36.18
N PRO A 87 -9.89 2.31 -35.64
CA PRO A 87 -9.69 2.17 -34.20
C PRO A 87 -10.52 3.23 -33.45
N PRO A 88 -11.09 2.90 -32.28
CA PRO A 88 -11.85 3.87 -31.48
C PRO A 88 -11.00 5.11 -31.19
N ALA A 89 -11.64 6.28 -31.12
CA ALA A 89 -10.97 7.59 -31.07
C ALA A 89 -9.89 7.69 -29.97
N TRP A 90 -10.10 7.08 -28.81
CA TRP A 90 -9.12 7.05 -27.73
C TRP A 90 -7.85 6.27 -28.09
N ARG A 91 -7.96 5.17 -28.87
CA ARG A 91 -6.79 4.41 -29.36
C ARG A 91 -6.03 5.19 -30.40
N ALA A 92 -6.73 5.86 -31.32
CA ALA A 92 -6.11 6.70 -32.33
C ALA A 92 -5.36 7.88 -31.68
N ALA A 93 -5.98 8.55 -30.71
CA ALA A 93 -5.34 9.58 -29.91
C ALA A 93 -4.10 9.04 -29.19
N LEU A 94 -4.22 7.92 -28.48
CA LEU A 94 -3.09 7.29 -27.76
C LEU A 94 -1.95 6.88 -28.70
N GLN A 95 -2.28 6.37 -29.89
CA GLN A 95 -1.32 6.00 -30.92
C GLN A 95 -0.51 7.20 -31.44
N ALA A 96 -1.14 8.38 -31.54
CA ALA A 96 -0.46 9.62 -31.91
C ALA A 96 0.59 10.06 -30.87
N TRP A 97 0.40 9.71 -29.59
CA TRP A 97 1.36 10.01 -28.52
C TRP A 97 2.49 8.97 -28.36
N MET A 98 2.43 7.83 -29.06
CA MET A 98 3.44 6.76 -28.95
C MET A 98 4.88 7.25 -29.21
N PRO A 99 5.17 8.06 -30.25
CA PRO A 99 6.53 8.54 -30.49
C PRO A 99 7.05 9.39 -29.33
N ALA A 100 6.23 10.29 -28.78
CA ALA A 100 6.61 11.13 -27.66
C ALA A 100 6.88 10.30 -26.40
N LEU A 101 6.06 9.28 -26.14
CA LEU A 101 6.24 8.36 -25.01
C LEU A 101 7.54 7.54 -25.14
N VAL A 102 7.83 6.98 -26.32
CA VAL A 102 9.06 6.23 -26.58
C VAL A 102 10.29 7.13 -26.50
N LEU A 103 10.22 8.38 -26.99
CA LEU A 103 11.29 9.36 -26.86
C LEU A 103 11.55 9.72 -25.40
N ALA A 104 10.50 9.98 -24.61
CA ALA A 104 10.63 10.29 -23.20
C ALA A 104 11.24 9.11 -22.42
N TRP A 105 10.79 7.88 -22.70
CA TRP A 105 11.38 6.67 -22.13
C TRP A 105 12.86 6.52 -22.55
N GLY A 106 13.17 6.67 -23.83
CA GLY A 106 14.54 6.57 -24.36
C GLY A 106 15.49 7.60 -23.75
N ALA A 107 15.02 8.84 -23.55
CA ALA A 107 15.78 9.88 -22.84
C ALA A 107 16.06 9.49 -21.38
N GLY A 108 15.07 8.94 -20.68
CA GLY A 108 15.23 8.42 -19.32
C GLY A 108 16.23 7.26 -19.24
N VAL A 109 16.12 6.27 -20.15
CA VAL A 109 17.08 5.16 -20.26
C VAL A 109 18.49 5.68 -20.57
N GLY A 110 18.61 6.67 -21.46
CA GLY A 110 19.88 7.32 -21.78
C GLY A 110 20.53 7.96 -20.56
N LEU A 111 19.77 8.71 -19.77
CA LEU A 111 20.24 9.33 -18.53
C LEU A 111 20.67 8.29 -17.49
N MET A 112 19.88 7.23 -17.30
CA MET A 112 20.21 6.14 -16.37
C MET A 112 21.44 5.33 -16.83
N SER A 113 21.58 5.11 -18.14
CA SER A 113 22.73 4.43 -18.73
C SER A 113 24.00 5.27 -18.58
N LEU A 114 23.92 6.59 -18.79
CA LEU A 114 25.03 7.49 -18.54
C LEU A 114 25.46 7.44 -17.06
N ARG A 115 24.50 7.51 -16.13
CA ARG A 115 24.77 7.35 -14.69
C ARG A 115 25.46 6.02 -14.38
N LEU A 116 25.01 4.93 -14.98
CA LEU A 116 25.62 3.60 -14.82
C LEU A 116 27.06 3.57 -15.37
N CYS A 117 27.29 4.10 -16.56
CA CYS A 117 28.62 4.20 -17.17
C CYS A 117 29.58 5.04 -16.33
N LEU A 118 29.13 6.18 -15.81
CA LEU A 118 29.91 7.03 -14.90
C LEU A 118 30.24 6.30 -13.59
N GLY A 119 29.29 5.53 -13.05
CA GLY A 119 29.51 4.67 -11.88
C GLY A 119 30.57 3.60 -12.14
N LEU A 120 30.49 2.91 -13.28
CA LEU A 120 31.49 1.90 -13.69
C LEU A 120 32.87 2.53 -13.93
N ALA A 121 32.93 3.72 -14.54
CA ALA A 121 34.17 4.46 -14.73
C ALA A 121 34.78 4.92 -13.40
N TRP A 122 33.95 5.33 -12.43
CA TRP A 122 34.38 5.65 -11.07
C TRP A 122 34.96 4.43 -10.35
N VAL A 123 34.29 3.27 -10.39
CA VAL A 123 34.81 2.00 -9.85
C VAL A 123 36.14 1.61 -10.52
N GLY A 124 36.25 1.80 -11.84
CA GLY A 124 37.48 1.55 -12.59
C GLY A 124 38.63 2.51 -12.21
N ARG A 125 38.33 3.75 -11.81
CA ARG A 125 39.32 4.69 -11.26
C ARG A 125 39.78 4.27 -9.86
N LEU A 126 38.85 3.92 -8.96
CA LEU A 126 39.17 3.42 -7.62
C LEU A 126 40.11 2.22 -7.65
N ARG A 127 39.83 1.23 -8.51
CA ARG A 127 40.66 0.03 -8.66
C ARG A 127 42.10 0.35 -9.11
N ARG A 128 42.27 1.40 -9.93
CA ARG A 128 43.58 1.87 -10.42
C ARG A 128 44.35 2.64 -9.35
N GLN A 129 43.66 3.40 -8.51
CA GLN A 129 44.25 4.19 -7.42
C GLN A 129 44.57 3.37 -6.17
N ALA A 130 44.04 2.15 -6.06
CA ALA A 130 44.26 1.29 -4.90
C ALA A 130 45.66 0.62 -4.92
N ALA A 131 46.35 0.71 -3.78
CA ALA A 131 47.66 0.11 -3.55
C ALA A 131 47.55 -1.37 -3.18
N ALA A 132 48.62 -2.16 -3.38
CA ALA A 132 48.63 -3.56 -2.94
C ALA A 132 48.59 -3.65 -1.40
N ALA A 133 47.83 -4.60 -0.84
CA ALA A 133 47.84 -4.86 0.58
C ALA A 133 49.10 -5.67 1.00
N PRO A 134 49.52 -5.60 2.28
CA PRO A 134 50.62 -6.41 2.79
C PRO A 134 50.39 -7.91 2.57
N ALA A 135 51.45 -8.65 2.24
CA ALA A 135 51.38 -10.06 1.86
C ALA A 135 50.70 -10.95 2.92
N ILE A 136 50.86 -10.61 4.21
CA ILE A 136 50.20 -11.33 5.31
C ILE A 136 48.66 -11.28 5.22
N TRP A 137 48.11 -10.16 4.78
CA TRP A 137 46.67 -9.98 4.62
C TRP A 137 46.15 -10.66 3.37
N GLN A 138 46.94 -10.65 2.28
CA GLN A 138 46.61 -11.44 1.09
C GLN A 138 46.54 -12.95 1.43
N ALA A 139 47.52 -13.47 2.19
CA ALA A 139 47.51 -14.86 2.62
C ALA A 139 46.28 -15.24 3.47
N ARG A 140 45.80 -14.32 4.34
CA ARG A 140 44.56 -14.51 5.10
C ARG A 140 43.33 -14.56 4.20
N VAL A 141 43.23 -13.67 3.21
CA VAL A 141 42.15 -13.69 2.21
C VAL A 141 42.17 -14.99 1.42
N ASP A 142 43.34 -15.46 1.00
CA ASP A 142 43.49 -16.72 0.26
C ASP A 142 43.07 -17.93 1.10
N ALA A 143 43.42 -17.95 2.39
CA ALA A 143 42.98 -18.99 3.33
C ALA A 143 41.46 -18.99 3.54
N LEU A 144 40.84 -17.80 3.71
CA LEU A 144 39.39 -17.66 3.81
C LEU A 144 38.70 -18.08 2.50
N ALA A 145 39.24 -17.69 1.35
CA ALA A 145 38.70 -18.05 0.05
C ALA A 145 38.67 -19.58 -0.15
N GLN A 146 39.73 -20.28 0.28
CA GLN A 146 39.79 -21.74 0.27
C GLN A 146 38.75 -22.37 1.20
N ARG A 147 38.60 -21.87 2.43
CA ARG A 147 37.55 -22.34 3.38
C ARG A 147 36.14 -22.15 2.84
N MET A 148 35.91 -21.07 2.10
CA MET A 148 34.63 -20.78 1.44
C MET A 148 34.45 -21.53 0.11
N GLY A 149 35.37 -22.42 -0.26
CA GLY A 149 35.26 -23.26 -1.45
C GLY A 149 35.34 -22.49 -2.77
N LEU A 150 36.06 -21.36 -2.81
CA LEU A 150 36.41 -20.70 -4.07
C LEU A 150 37.45 -21.56 -4.81
N ARG A 151 37.29 -21.71 -6.13
CA ARG A 151 38.18 -22.54 -6.96
C ARG A 151 39.63 -22.05 -6.83
N ARG A 152 40.59 -22.97 -6.67
CA ARG A 152 42.04 -22.69 -6.52
C ARG A 152 42.61 -21.73 -7.58
N ASN A 153 42.04 -21.71 -8.80
CA ASN A 153 42.52 -20.85 -9.89
C ASN A 153 41.91 -19.43 -9.90
N ARG A 154 41.11 -19.05 -8.90
CA ARG A 154 40.49 -17.73 -8.80
C ARG A 154 41.06 -16.98 -7.60
N GLN A 155 42.23 -16.39 -7.79
CA GLN A 155 42.81 -15.47 -6.80
C GLN A 155 41.97 -14.20 -6.71
N VAL A 156 41.73 -13.74 -5.48
CA VAL A 156 41.01 -12.49 -5.18
C VAL A 156 42.01 -11.52 -4.54
N PRO A 157 42.58 -10.58 -5.32
CA PRO A 157 43.56 -9.64 -4.78
C PRO A 157 42.91 -8.72 -3.74
N LEU A 158 43.64 -8.47 -2.65
CA LEU A 158 43.32 -7.47 -1.65
C LEU A 158 44.12 -6.19 -1.94
N LYS A 159 43.44 -5.06 -2.01
CA LYS A 159 44.07 -3.76 -2.22
C LYS A 159 43.60 -2.74 -1.17
N LEU A 160 44.46 -1.80 -0.84
CA LEU A 160 44.16 -0.71 0.09
C LEU A 160 43.78 0.57 -0.64
N HIS A 161 42.79 1.28 -0.12
CA HIS A 161 42.39 2.59 -0.62
C HIS A 161 42.11 3.55 0.55
N ALA A 162 42.66 4.76 0.51
CA ALA A 162 42.55 5.73 1.61
C ALA A 162 41.17 6.39 1.70
N GLY A 163 40.48 6.60 0.57
CA GLY A 163 39.20 7.31 0.51
C GLY A 163 37.94 6.44 0.66
N LEU A 164 38.05 5.19 1.11
CA LEU A 164 36.88 4.30 1.32
C LEU A 164 36.47 4.29 2.80
N SER A 165 35.17 4.25 3.06
CA SER A 165 34.60 4.14 4.41
C SER A 165 34.23 2.70 4.80
N SER A 166 34.06 1.80 3.82
CA SER A 166 33.79 0.39 4.04
C SER A 166 34.58 -0.47 3.05
N PRO A 167 34.83 -1.76 3.37
CA PRO A 167 35.29 -2.72 2.39
C PRO A 167 34.30 -2.78 1.21
N VAL A 168 34.82 -2.94 -0.01
CA VAL A 168 33.99 -3.10 -1.21
C VAL A 168 34.67 -4.07 -2.18
N THR A 169 33.91 -5.06 -2.63
CA THR A 169 34.30 -5.94 -3.73
C THR A 169 34.01 -5.30 -5.09
N VAL A 170 35.01 -5.20 -5.96
CA VAL A 170 34.91 -4.60 -7.30
C VAL A 170 35.39 -5.54 -8.41
N GLY A 171 34.74 -5.46 -9.58
CA GLY A 171 35.17 -6.14 -10.81
C GLY A 171 34.46 -7.48 -11.07
N PHE A 172 34.18 -7.74 -12.35
CA PHE A 172 33.38 -8.91 -12.78
C PHE A 172 34.20 -10.13 -13.19
N TRP A 173 35.14 -9.97 -14.12
CA TRP A 173 36.02 -11.06 -14.57
C TRP A 173 37.12 -11.37 -13.56
N ARG A 174 37.64 -10.33 -12.88
CA ARG A 174 38.71 -10.41 -11.89
C ARG A 174 38.30 -9.61 -10.65
N PRO A 175 37.55 -10.21 -9.73
CA PRO A 175 37.10 -9.53 -8.52
C PRO A 175 38.31 -9.17 -7.65
N VAL A 176 38.28 -7.96 -7.08
CA VAL A 176 39.30 -7.41 -6.19
C VAL A 176 38.57 -6.86 -4.96
N ILE A 177 39.07 -7.17 -3.76
CA ILE A 177 38.55 -6.58 -2.52
C ILE A 177 39.33 -5.31 -2.25
N LEU A 178 38.63 -4.17 -2.20
CA LEU A 178 39.19 -2.89 -1.78
C LEU A 178 38.91 -2.69 -0.29
N LEU A 179 39.96 -2.53 0.49
CA LEU A 179 39.89 -2.33 1.94
C LEU A 179 40.30 -0.90 2.30
N PRO A 180 39.52 -0.19 3.13
CA PRO A 180 39.95 1.08 3.72
C PRO A 180 41.27 0.92 4.50
N ALA A 181 42.26 1.75 4.20
CA ALA A 181 43.53 1.72 4.92
C ALA A 181 43.35 1.94 6.44
N ALA A 182 42.36 2.76 6.85
CA ALA A 182 42.05 3.04 8.25
C ALA A 182 41.57 1.81 9.05
N LEU A 183 40.93 0.83 8.41
CA LEU A 183 40.48 -0.38 9.11
C LEU A 183 41.65 -1.30 9.47
N LEU A 184 42.74 -1.24 8.71
CA LEU A 184 43.91 -2.09 8.93
C LEU A 184 44.68 -1.68 10.19
N SER A 185 44.61 -0.41 10.60
CA SER A 185 45.19 0.10 11.84
C SER A 185 44.20 0.17 13.00
N GLY A 186 42.90 0.39 12.73
CA GLY A 186 41.88 0.65 13.75
C GLY A 186 41.07 -0.56 14.21
N MET A 187 41.14 -1.71 13.51
CA MET A 187 40.27 -2.87 13.80
C MET A 187 41.07 -4.11 14.22
N PRO A 188 40.62 -4.85 15.25
CA PRO A 188 41.21 -6.14 15.62
C PRO A 188 41.22 -7.13 14.46
N VAL A 189 42.29 -7.92 14.35
CA VAL A 189 42.52 -8.85 13.23
C VAL A 189 41.33 -9.79 13.01
N ALA A 190 40.79 -10.37 14.08
CA ALA A 190 39.67 -11.30 14.00
C ALA A 190 38.38 -10.67 13.45
N LEU A 191 38.13 -9.39 13.73
CA LEU A 191 36.97 -8.66 13.21
C LEU A 191 37.18 -8.28 11.74
N LEU A 192 38.41 -7.91 11.37
CA LEU A 192 38.75 -7.61 9.98
C LEU A 192 38.66 -8.86 9.09
N GLU A 193 39.09 -10.03 9.58
CA GLU A 193 38.87 -11.32 8.91
C GLU A 193 37.38 -11.61 8.69
N ALA A 194 36.52 -11.24 9.64
CA ALA A 194 35.09 -11.43 9.49
C ALA A 194 34.49 -10.57 8.37
N LEU A 195 34.93 -9.31 8.25
CA LEU A 195 34.55 -8.43 7.14
C LEU A 195 35.08 -8.95 5.80
N LEU A 196 36.32 -9.47 5.75
CA LEU A 196 36.88 -10.05 4.53
C LEU A 196 36.13 -11.33 4.11
N ALA A 197 35.68 -12.15 5.06
CA ALA A 197 34.83 -13.31 4.77
C ALA A 197 33.47 -12.88 4.19
N HIS A 198 32.89 -11.77 4.67
CA HIS A 198 31.67 -11.18 4.10
C HIS A 198 31.88 -10.72 2.64
N GLU A 199 32.96 -10.00 2.35
CA GLU A 199 33.29 -9.59 0.98
C GLU A 199 33.54 -10.80 0.05
N LEU A 200 34.23 -11.83 0.53
CA LEU A 200 34.42 -13.07 -0.22
C LEU A 200 33.10 -13.81 -0.49
N ALA A 201 32.09 -13.69 0.38
CA ALA A 201 30.77 -14.25 0.14
C ALA A 201 30.12 -13.63 -1.12
N HIS A 202 30.25 -12.31 -1.31
CA HIS A 202 29.79 -11.63 -2.53
C HIS A 202 30.52 -12.11 -3.79
N VAL A 203 31.84 -12.35 -3.68
CA VAL A 203 32.63 -12.91 -4.79
C VAL A 203 32.15 -14.32 -5.15
N ARG A 204 31.94 -15.19 -4.16
CA ARG A 204 31.46 -16.57 -4.35
C ARG A 204 30.08 -16.60 -5.03
N ARG A 205 29.20 -15.66 -4.70
CA ARG A 205 27.83 -15.57 -5.24
C ARG A 205 27.71 -14.80 -6.54
N TRP A 206 28.80 -14.24 -7.06
CA TRP A 206 28.79 -13.41 -8.28
C TRP A 206 27.88 -12.18 -8.17
N ASP A 207 27.76 -11.62 -6.96
CA ASP A 207 26.80 -10.55 -6.68
C ASP A 207 27.04 -9.29 -7.53
N TYR A 208 28.28 -9.07 -8.02
CA TYR A 208 28.57 -7.99 -8.96
C TYR A 208 27.78 -8.13 -10.28
N LEU A 209 27.73 -9.33 -10.88
CA LEU A 209 27.02 -9.55 -12.14
C LEU A 209 25.52 -9.32 -11.93
N VAL A 210 25.00 -9.83 -10.82
CA VAL A 210 23.60 -9.63 -10.47
C VAL A 210 23.29 -8.16 -10.20
N ASN A 211 24.20 -7.43 -9.56
CA ASN A 211 24.07 -5.99 -9.36
C ASN A 211 24.07 -5.23 -10.69
N LEU A 212 24.90 -5.63 -11.66
CA LEU A 212 24.89 -5.03 -13.00
C LEU A 212 23.56 -5.29 -13.72
N LEU A 213 23.05 -6.53 -13.69
CA LEU A 213 21.74 -6.86 -14.25
C LEU A 213 20.61 -6.07 -13.57
N GLN A 214 20.70 -5.90 -12.25
CA GLN A 214 19.76 -5.10 -11.48
C GLN A 214 19.81 -3.62 -11.88
N SER A 215 21.00 -3.04 -12.07
CA SER A 215 21.16 -1.67 -12.57
C SER A 215 20.62 -1.52 -13.99
N VAL A 216 20.77 -2.53 -14.86
CA VAL A 216 20.18 -2.53 -16.19
C VAL A 216 18.65 -2.57 -16.11
N ALA A 217 18.08 -3.40 -15.22
CA ALA A 217 16.64 -3.44 -14.99
C ALA A 217 16.10 -2.11 -14.44
N GLU A 218 16.78 -1.51 -13.46
CA GLU A 218 16.46 -0.18 -12.95
C GLU A 218 16.57 0.89 -14.05
N ALA A 219 17.53 0.79 -14.98
CA ALA A 219 17.67 1.74 -16.07
C ALA A 219 16.57 1.61 -17.13
N LEU A 220 16.22 0.38 -17.54
CA LEU A 220 15.20 0.13 -18.56
C LEU A 220 13.78 0.40 -18.05
N LEU A 221 13.53 0.14 -16.76
CA LEU A 221 12.22 0.21 -16.12
C LEU A 221 12.18 1.28 -15.01
N PHE A 222 12.97 2.35 -15.17
CA PHE A 222 13.16 3.40 -14.16
C PHE A 222 11.86 4.06 -13.68
N PHE A 223 10.83 4.05 -14.52
CA PHE A 223 9.52 4.64 -14.22
C PHE A 223 8.66 3.76 -13.30
N HIS A 224 9.02 2.49 -13.10
CA HIS A 224 8.13 1.51 -12.45
C HIS A 224 8.49 1.29 -10.96
N PRO A 225 7.62 1.65 -9.99
CA PRO A 225 7.93 1.59 -8.56
C PRO A 225 8.17 0.17 -8.03
N VAL A 226 7.49 -0.84 -8.58
CA VAL A 226 7.74 -2.26 -8.20
C VAL A 226 9.16 -2.70 -8.50
N VAL A 227 9.78 -2.22 -9.58
CA VAL A 227 11.16 -2.59 -9.93
C VAL A 227 12.11 -2.04 -8.87
N TRP A 228 11.92 -0.77 -8.46
CA TRP A 228 12.69 -0.18 -7.35
C TRP A 228 12.49 -0.92 -6.03
N TRP A 229 11.26 -1.31 -5.71
CA TRP A 229 10.95 -2.08 -4.50
C TRP A 229 11.60 -3.47 -4.52
N LEU A 230 11.43 -4.24 -5.61
CA LEU A 230 12.06 -5.56 -5.79
C LEU A 230 13.58 -5.46 -5.71
N SER A 231 14.15 -4.47 -6.38
CA SER A 231 15.58 -4.18 -6.39
C SER A 231 16.12 -3.85 -5.00
N ALA A 232 15.41 -3.01 -4.23
CA ALA A 232 15.75 -2.68 -2.85
C ALA A 232 15.64 -3.90 -1.94
N ARG A 233 14.60 -4.72 -2.10
CA ARG A 233 14.42 -5.94 -1.34
C ARG A 233 15.51 -6.96 -1.63
N MET A 234 15.86 -7.13 -2.90
CA MET A 234 16.92 -8.01 -3.36
C MET A 234 18.29 -7.61 -2.78
N ARG A 235 18.58 -6.31 -2.67
CA ARG A 235 19.77 -5.80 -1.97
C ARG A 235 19.76 -6.20 -0.49
N ALA A 236 18.66 -6.00 0.22
CA ALA A 236 18.56 -6.36 1.64
C ALA A 236 18.76 -7.86 1.89
N GLU A 237 18.16 -8.72 1.06
CA GLU A 237 18.32 -10.17 1.18
C GLU A 237 19.74 -10.64 0.80
N ARG A 238 20.39 -9.96 -0.16
CA ARG A 238 21.78 -10.26 -0.56
C ARG A 238 22.75 -10.13 0.60
N GLU A 239 22.65 -9.04 1.36
CA GLU A 239 23.48 -8.79 2.55
C GLU A 239 23.32 -9.91 3.57
N GLN A 240 22.08 -10.35 3.82
CA GLN A 240 21.80 -11.43 4.77
C GLN A 240 22.34 -12.79 4.31
N VAL A 241 22.33 -13.07 3.01
CA VAL A 241 22.93 -14.29 2.46
C VAL A 241 24.46 -14.24 2.58
N ALA A 242 25.07 -13.09 2.31
CA ALA A 242 26.51 -12.90 2.47
C ALA A 242 26.92 -13.07 3.94
N ASP A 243 26.16 -12.50 4.87
CA ASP A 243 26.36 -12.67 6.31
C ASP A 243 26.30 -14.14 6.74
N ALA A 244 25.28 -14.89 6.29
CA ALA A 244 25.14 -16.30 6.62
C ALA A 244 26.32 -17.14 6.12
N LEU A 245 26.80 -16.87 4.89
CA LEU A 245 27.97 -17.57 4.33
C LEU A 245 29.26 -17.23 5.08
N ALA A 246 29.45 -15.97 5.46
CA ALA A 246 30.61 -15.54 6.21
C ALA A 246 30.61 -16.14 7.63
N ALA A 247 29.47 -16.08 8.33
CA ALA A 247 29.31 -16.69 9.65
C ALA A 247 29.57 -18.21 9.62
N GLN A 248 29.07 -18.90 8.59
CA GLN A 248 29.33 -20.33 8.39
C GLN A 248 30.82 -20.62 8.13
N ALA A 249 31.50 -19.79 7.35
CA ALA A 249 32.93 -19.98 7.07
C ALA A 249 33.82 -19.74 8.30
N LEU A 250 33.40 -18.84 9.18
CA LEU A 250 34.12 -18.51 10.42
C LEU A 250 33.75 -19.41 11.60
N GLN A 251 32.62 -20.13 11.52
CA GLN A 251 32.03 -20.89 12.63
C GLN A 251 31.76 -20.04 13.88
N ASP A 252 31.58 -18.72 13.69
CA ASP A 252 31.44 -17.74 14.76
C ASP A 252 30.58 -16.55 14.30
N PRO A 253 29.24 -16.67 14.42
CA PRO A 253 28.30 -15.62 14.01
C PRO A 253 28.43 -14.35 14.86
N GLN A 254 28.81 -14.47 16.13
CA GLN A 254 28.96 -13.34 17.05
C GLN A 254 30.12 -12.45 16.61
N ARG A 255 31.25 -13.03 16.21
CA ARG A 255 32.38 -12.28 15.66
C ARG A 255 32.00 -11.43 14.46
N LEU A 256 31.16 -11.96 13.55
CA LEU A 256 30.68 -11.20 12.41
C LEU A 256 29.75 -10.06 12.85
N ALA A 257 28.84 -10.30 13.79
CA ALA A 257 27.98 -9.25 14.34
C ALA A 257 28.79 -8.12 15.00
N THR A 258 29.81 -8.46 15.79
CA THR A 258 30.73 -7.49 16.40
C THR A 258 31.51 -6.72 15.34
N ALA A 259 31.97 -7.38 14.27
CA ALA A 259 32.69 -6.74 13.19
C ALA A 259 31.82 -5.73 12.42
N LEU A 260 30.56 -6.09 12.12
CA LEU A 260 29.60 -5.20 11.48
C LEU A 260 29.26 -3.99 12.36
N HIS A 261 29.11 -4.21 13.68
CA HIS A 261 28.91 -3.13 14.63
C HIS A 261 30.13 -2.19 14.70
N ALA A 262 31.34 -2.74 14.83
CA ALA A 262 32.57 -1.96 14.86
C ALA A 262 32.78 -1.16 13.55
N LEU A 263 32.43 -1.74 12.40
CA LEU A 263 32.45 -1.03 11.11
C LEU A 263 31.45 0.13 11.10
N SER A 264 30.25 -0.04 11.67
CA SER A 264 29.26 1.03 11.74
C SER A 264 29.73 2.23 12.58
N LEU A 265 30.49 1.98 13.65
CA LEU A 265 31.09 3.03 14.47
C LEU A 265 32.20 3.78 13.72
N HIS A 266 33.01 3.06 12.93
CA HIS A 266 34.05 3.67 12.08
C HIS A 266 33.46 4.49 10.91
N ALA A 267 32.31 4.08 10.38
CA ALA A 267 31.64 4.79 9.28
C ALA A 267 30.85 6.04 9.73
N ALA A 268 30.67 6.26 11.03
CA ALA A 268 29.83 7.33 11.60
C ALA A 268 30.49 8.74 11.63
N ALA A 269 31.52 9.00 10.81
CA ALA A 269 32.07 10.35 10.64
C ALA A 269 31.12 11.26 9.81
N PRO A 270 31.01 12.56 10.13
CA PRO A 270 29.84 13.38 9.84
C PRO A 270 29.82 13.88 8.39
N SER A 271 28.95 13.33 7.53
CA SER A 271 28.76 13.91 6.19
C SER A 271 27.41 13.65 5.51
N GLN A 272 26.35 13.16 6.20
CA GLN A 272 25.02 13.04 5.57
C GLN A 272 23.85 13.43 6.50
N PRO A 273 22.85 14.18 6.02
CA PRO A 273 21.76 14.73 6.82
C PRO A 273 20.78 13.68 7.38
N GLY A 274 20.21 13.99 8.55
CA GLY A 274 19.64 13.06 9.53
C GLY A 274 18.39 12.24 9.15
N LEU A 275 17.75 12.46 8.00
CA LEU A 275 16.59 11.65 7.59
C LEU A 275 16.96 10.25 7.08
N LEU A 276 18.20 10.05 6.59
CA LEU A 276 18.70 8.76 6.08
C LEU A 276 19.29 7.85 7.18
N MET A 277 19.50 8.39 8.39
CA MET A 277 20.13 7.66 9.49
C MET A 277 19.19 6.62 10.13
N SER A 278 17.88 6.91 10.21
CA SER A 278 16.91 5.98 10.84
C SER A 278 16.68 4.71 10.00
N ALA A 279 16.69 4.83 8.67
CA ALA A 279 16.51 3.70 7.76
C ALA A 279 17.72 2.74 7.72
N ARG A 280 18.95 3.25 7.91
CA ARG A 280 20.17 2.42 7.95
C ARG A 280 20.34 1.68 9.28
N GLY A 281 19.97 2.30 10.40
CA GLY A 281 20.04 1.68 11.73
C GLY A 281 19.17 0.42 11.84
N GLY A 282 17.92 0.48 11.34
CA GLY A 282 17.01 -0.67 11.33
C GLY A 282 17.50 -1.84 10.46
N ALA A 283 18.18 -1.56 9.35
CA ALA A 283 18.74 -2.58 8.46
C ALA A 283 19.92 -3.33 9.09
N LEU A 284 20.80 -2.63 9.82
CA LEU A 284 21.92 -3.25 10.56
C LEU A 284 21.43 -4.10 11.72
N LEU A 285 20.47 -3.58 12.51
CA LEU A 285 19.90 -4.31 13.64
C LEU A 285 19.27 -5.63 13.18
N THR A 286 18.49 -5.60 12.09
CA THR A 286 17.89 -6.80 11.50
C THR A 286 18.93 -7.85 11.08
N ARG A 287 20.10 -7.42 10.61
CA ARG A 287 21.21 -8.33 10.24
C ARG A 287 21.84 -8.97 11.48
N ILE A 288 22.13 -8.16 12.51
CA ILE A 288 22.71 -8.63 13.78
C ILE A 288 21.76 -9.61 14.49
N GLU A 289 20.48 -9.27 14.60
CA GLU A 289 19.46 -10.14 15.21
C GLU A 289 19.40 -11.51 14.53
N ARG A 290 19.41 -11.53 13.20
CA ARG A 290 19.33 -12.78 12.42
C ARG A 290 20.61 -13.62 12.48
N LEU A 291 21.76 -13.00 12.69
CA LEU A 291 23.03 -13.69 12.90
C LEU A 291 23.09 -14.38 14.26
N VAL A 292 22.55 -13.73 15.30
CA VAL A 292 22.59 -14.24 16.68
C VAL A 292 21.45 -15.24 16.95
N ALA A 293 20.29 -15.05 16.35
CA ALA A 293 19.12 -15.92 16.54
C ALA A 293 18.49 -16.33 15.20
N PRO A 294 19.03 -17.37 14.52
CA PRO A 294 18.44 -17.88 13.29
C PRO A 294 17.06 -18.50 13.56
N GLY A 295 16.03 -18.00 12.87
CA GLY A 295 14.67 -18.56 12.96
C GLY A 295 14.55 -19.94 12.28
N PRO A 296 13.52 -20.73 12.63
CA PRO A 296 13.31 -22.07 12.06
C PRO A 296 13.03 -22.00 10.55
N ASP A 297 13.75 -22.80 9.77
CA ASP A 297 13.69 -22.80 8.31
C ASP A 297 12.51 -23.66 7.82
N THR A 298 11.37 -23.03 7.50
CA THR A 298 10.16 -23.76 7.09
C THR A 298 10.15 -24.09 5.59
N GLY A 299 9.63 -25.27 5.24
CA GLY A 299 9.70 -25.87 3.89
C GLY A 299 8.78 -25.28 2.80
N GLY A 300 8.20 -24.09 3.00
CA GLY A 300 7.17 -23.50 2.11
C GLY A 300 7.66 -23.02 0.73
N TRP A 301 8.96 -23.13 0.41
CA TRP A 301 9.53 -22.60 -0.83
C TRP A 301 9.13 -23.34 -2.10
N LYS A 302 8.71 -24.62 -1.98
CA LYS A 302 8.30 -25.45 -3.12
C LYS A 302 7.14 -24.85 -3.92
N LEU A 303 6.35 -23.95 -3.33
CA LEU A 303 5.23 -23.28 -3.97
C LEU A 303 5.58 -21.93 -4.64
N ALA A 304 6.74 -21.34 -4.33
CA ALA A 304 7.07 -19.99 -4.80
C ALA A 304 7.44 -19.93 -6.29
N LEU A 305 8.21 -20.93 -6.76
CA LEU A 305 8.58 -21.08 -8.16
C LEU A 305 7.35 -21.35 -9.06
N PRO A 306 6.47 -22.34 -8.77
CA PRO A 306 5.29 -22.56 -9.59
C PRO A 306 4.30 -21.39 -9.56
N ALA A 307 4.18 -20.65 -8.44
CA ALA A 307 3.32 -19.46 -8.39
C ALA A 307 3.82 -18.32 -9.32
N LEU A 308 5.14 -18.06 -9.35
CA LEU A 308 5.74 -17.08 -10.27
C LEU A 308 5.69 -17.53 -11.72
N LEU A 309 5.93 -18.83 -11.98
CA LEU A 309 5.81 -19.40 -13.32
C LEU A 309 4.37 -19.41 -13.82
N LEU A 310 3.39 -19.66 -12.95
CA LEU A 310 1.97 -19.57 -13.29
C LEU A 310 1.56 -18.13 -13.59
N ALA A 311 1.98 -17.16 -12.76
CA ALA A 311 1.74 -15.75 -13.03
C ALA A 311 2.36 -15.34 -14.38
N CYS A 312 3.61 -15.74 -14.65
CA CYS A 312 4.26 -15.52 -15.94
C CYS A 312 3.49 -16.18 -17.09
N ALA A 313 3.10 -17.45 -16.96
CA ALA A 313 2.34 -18.17 -17.97
C ALA A 313 0.99 -17.50 -18.25
N THR A 314 0.25 -17.06 -17.22
CA THR A 314 -1.03 -16.33 -17.40
C THR A 314 -0.84 -15.00 -18.12
N LEU A 315 0.24 -14.26 -17.83
CA LEU A 315 0.55 -13.00 -18.50
C LEU A 315 1.00 -13.22 -19.95
N LEU A 316 1.76 -14.28 -20.22
CA LEU A 316 2.21 -14.66 -21.57
C LEU A 316 1.09 -15.25 -22.43
N LEU A 317 0.11 -15.93 -21.85
CA LEU A 317 -1.07 -16.43 -22.57
C LEU A 317 -1.94 -15.29 -23.11
N GLN A 318 -1.94 -14.12 -22.47
CA GLN A 318 -2.62 -12.92 -22.99
C GLN A 318 -1.89 -12.28 -24.18
N VAL A 319 -0.62 -12.62 -24.43
CA VAL A 319 0.19 -12.12 -25.55
C VAL A 319 -0.11 -12.86 -26.86
N GLN A 320 -0.74 -14.05 -26.82
CA GLN A 320 -1.00 -14.90 -28.00
C GLN A 320 -2.38 -14.76 -28.65
N GLY A 321 -3.16 -13.73 -28.33
CA GLY A 321 -4.31 -13.35 -29.17
C GLY A 321 -5.47 -14.36 -29.29
N LYS A 322 -5.54 -15.42 -28.46
CA LYS A 322 -6.82 -16.06 -28.17
C LYS A 322 -7.51 -15.24 -27.08
N PRO A 323 -8.73 -14.70 -27.30
CA PRO A 323 -9.43 -13.92 -26.29
C PRO A 323 -9.94 -14.87 -25.20
N ALA A 324 -9.04 -15.32 -24.33
CA ALA A 324 -9.42 -15.88 -23.04
C ALA A 324 -9.66 -14.69 -22.10
N VAL A 325 -10.93 -14.29 -22.05
CA VAL A 325 -11.49 -13.15 -21.31
C VAL A 325 -11.10 -11.80 -21.93
N ASN A 326 -12.06 -11.21 -22.63
CA ASN A 326 -12.00 -9.87 -23.24
C ASN A 326 -11.18 -8.89 -22.37
N GLY A 327 -10.01 -8.48 -22.85
CA GLY A 327 -9.26 -7.36 -22.27
C GLY A 327 -10.08 -6.06 -22.25
N ALA A 328 -11.15 -5.98 -23.05
CA ALA A 328 -12.18 -4.96 -22.91
C ALA A 328 -12.94 -5.08 -21.58
N ILE A 329 -13.30 -6.27 -21.11
CA ILE A 329 -13.97 -6.46 -19.81
C ILE A 329 -13.01 -6.13 -18.66
N LEU A 330 -11.71 -6.44 -18.77
CA LEU A 330 -10.72 -6.08 -17.73
C LEU A 330 -10.33 -4.60 -17.78
N ALA A 331 -10.28 -3.97 -18.95
CA ALA A 331 -10.05 -2.53 -19.09
C ALA A 331 -11.29 -1.71 -18.72
N ASP A 332 -12.48 -2.23 -18.95
CA ASP A 332 -13.76 -1.62 -18.56
C ASP A 332 -14.09 -1.92 -17.08
N ALA A 333 -13.59 -3.04 -16.53
CA ALA A 333 -13.58 -3.31 -15.09
C ALA A 333 -12.47 -2.51 -14.37
N ALA A 334 -11.31 -2.29 -14.99
CA ALA A 334 -10.24 -1.45 -14.45
C ALA A 334 -10.58 0.05 -14.58
N ALA A 335 -11.20 0.47 -15.67
CA ALA A 335 -11.78 1.80 -15.83
C ALA A 335 -12.99 1.96 -14.89
N GLY A 336 -13.83 0.93 -14.73
CA GLY A 336 -14.90 0.91 -13.73
C GLY A 336 -14.42 0.91 -12.28
N MET A 337 -13.25 0.33 -11.98
CA MET A 337 -12.60 0.37 -10.67
C MET A 337 -11.79 1.66 -10.43
N LEU A 338 -11.26 2.31 -11.48
CA LEU A 338 -10.61 3.63 -11.40
C LEU A 338 -11.57 4.82 -11.54
N ALA A 339 -12.80 4.62 -12.00
CA ALA A 339 -13.77 5.68 -12.29
C ALA A 339 -14.93 5.74 -11.29
N LEU A 340 -14.68 5.43 -10.02
CA LEU A 340 -15.53 5.99 -8.98
C LEU A 340 -14.88 7.31 -8.56
N PRO A 341 -15.46 8.48 -8.90
CA PRO A 341 -14.92 9.81 -8.61
C PRO A 341 -15.04 10.15 -7.11
N VAL A 342 -14.58 9.24 -6.25
CA VAL A 342 -14.81 9.27 -4.82
C VAL A 342 -13.54 8.90 -4.05
N SER A 343 -13.17 9.76 -3.12
CA SER A 343 -12.02 9.58 -2.23
C SER A 343 -12.22 8.48 -1.18
N ALA A 344 -13.47 8.23 -0.75
CA ALA A 344 -13.79 7.18 0.21
C ALA A 344 -13.10 5.85 -0.14
N LYS A 345 -12.36 5.27 0.81
CA LYS A 345 -11.64 4.00 0.58
C LYS A 345 -12.59 2.82 0.54
N HIS A 346 -13.67 2.88 1.32
CA HIS A 346 -14.70 1.85 1.38
C HIS A 346 -16.07 2.47 1.16
N MET A 347 -16.84 1.97 0.19
CA MET A 347 -18.15 2.51 -0.13
C MET A 347 -19.12 1.46 -0.65
N LEU A 348 -20.40 1.75 -0.46
CA LEU A 348 -21.49 1.06 -1.11
C LEU A 348 -22.59 2.05 -1.47
N VAL A 349 -23.09 1.97 -2.70
CA VAL A 349 -24.29 2.66 -3.16
C VAL A 349 -25.23 1.59 -3.68
N PHE A 350 -26.44 1.48 -3.13
CA PHE A 350 -27.41 0.50 -3.58
C PHE A 350 -28.81 1.10 -3.66
N ASP A 351 -29.60 0.55 -4.57
CA ASP A 351 -31.01 0.88 -4.77
C ASP A 351 -31.85 0.09 -3.76
N ASP A 352 -32.59 0.81 -2.90
CA ASP A 352 -33.36 0.19 -1.83
C ASP A 352 -34.51 -0.68 -2.36
N ALA A 353 -35.08 -0.33 -3.51
CA ALA A 353 -36.26 -1.01 -4.05
C ALA A 353 -35.89 -2.33 -4.72
N SER A 354 -34.79 -2.33 -5.49
CA SER A 354 -34.33 -3.52 -6.21
C SER A 354 -33.31 -4.35 -5.44
N GLY A 355 -32.73 -3.81 -4.36
CA GLY A 355 -31.59 -4.42 -3.66
C GLY A 355 -30.31 -4.45 -4.51
N LYS A 356 -30.31 -3.82 -5.68
CA LYS A 356 -29.19 -3.84 -6.61
C LYS A 356 -28.09 -2.89 -6.14
N VAL A 357 -26.87 -3.41 -6.04
CA VAL A 357 -25.66 -2.58 -5.87
C VAL A 357 -25.44 -1.75 -7.13
N LEU A 358 -25.44 -0.43 -6.97
CA LEU A 358 -25.22 0.54 -8.03
C LEU A 358 -23.73 0.90 -8.16
N MET A 359 -23.03 1.04 -7.02
CA MET A 359 -21.59 1.30 -6.95
C MET A 359 -21.01 0.63 -5.70
N ALA A 360 -19.79 0.10 -5.78
CA ALA A 360 -19.09 -0.46 -4.63
C ALA A 360 -17.58 -0.28 -4.78
N LYS A 361 -16.90 0.00 -3.67
CA LYS A 361 -15.44 0.06 -3.58
C LYS A 361 -15.06 -0.52 -2.23
N ASP A 362 -14.37 -1.66 -2.23
CA ASP A 362 -13.94 -2.36 -1.01
C ASP A 362 -15.02 -2.43 0.11
N ALA A 363 -16.27 -2.72 -0.30
CA ALA A 363 -17.46 -2.55 0.53
C ALA A 363 -17.52 -3.48 1.76
N ASP A 364 -16.76 -4.58 1.72
CA ASP A 364 -16.73 -5.63 2.74
C ASP A 364 -15.50 -5.58 3.66
N ALA A 365 -14.67 -4.53 3.55
CA ALA A 365 -13.59 -4.28 4.49
C ALA A 365 -14.16 -3.93 5.87
N VAL A 366 -13.58 -4.54 6.91
CA VAL A 366 -13.94 -4.27 8.30
C VAL A 366 -13.12 -3.10 8.79
N VAL A 367 -13.77 -1.95 8.98
CA VAL A 367 -13.12 -0.69 9.33
C VAL A 367 -13.89 0.05 10.42
N PRO A 368 -13.23 0.94 11.19
CA PRO A 368 -13.92 1.79 12.16
C PRO A 368 -14.99 2.66 11.48
N ILE A 369 -16.18 2.77 12.09
CA ILE A 369 -17.31 3.53 11.51
C ILE A 369 -17.67 4.81 12.29
N ALA A 370 -16.90 5.11 13.33
CA ALA A 370 -17.08 6.27 14.18
C ALA A 370 -18.56 6.48 14.60
N SER A 371 -19.03 7.73 14.59
CA SER A 371 -20.38 8.12 15.04
C SER A 371 -21.55 7.56 14.22
N ILE A 372 -21.33 6.80 13.14
CA ILE A 372 -22.39 6.00 12.50
C ILE A 372 -22.98 5.02 13.52
N THR A 373 -22.17 4.57 14.49
CA THR A 373 -22.58 3.80 15.69
C THR A 373 -23.87 4.32 16.33
N LYS A 374 -24.06 5.65 16.40
CA LYS A 374 -25.20 6.25 17.09
C LYS A 374 -26.56 5.93 16.46
N LEU A 375 -26.60 5.47 15.20
CA LEU A 375 -27.83 4.93 14.60
C LEU A 375 -28.27 3.65 15.30
N MET A 376 -27.33 2.76 15.65
CA MET A 376 -27.63 1.54 16.42
C MET A 376 -28.07 1.89 17.84
N THR A 377 -27.39 2.84 18.50
CA THR A 377 -27.78 3.35 19.81
C THR A 377 -29.19 3.92 19.81
N ALA A 378 -29.54 4.72 18.80
CA ALA A 378 -30.88 5.28 18.66
C ALA A 378 -31.94 4.19 18.47
N MET A 379 -31.69 3.18 17.63
CA MET A 379 -32.62 2.06 17.44
C MET A 379 -32.86 1.31 18.74
N VAL A 380 -31.79 0.94 19.47
CA VAL A 380 -31.89 0.22 20.75
C VAL A 380 -32.70 1.01 21.80
N VAL A 381 -32.51 2.33 21.87
CA VAL A 381 -33.26 3.18 22.80
C VAL A 381 -34.73 3.29 22.41
N LEU A 382 -35.02 3.45 21.11
CA LEU A 382 -36.39 3.56 20.62
C LEU A 382 -37.16 2.26 20.77
N ASP A 383 -36.50 1.11 20.57
CA ASP A 383 -37.11 -0.21 20.79
C ASP A 383 -37.57 -0.44 22.23
N ALA A 384 -36.97 0.25 23.20
CA ALA A 384 -37.36 0.14 24.60
C ALA A 384 -38.65 0.90 24.95
N GLY A 385 -39.21 1.69 24.02
CA GLY A 385 -40.50 2.37 24.21
C GLY A 385 -40.55 3.34 25.40
N LEU A 386 -39.39 3.92 25.76
CA LEU A 386 -39.24 4.78 26.93
C LEU A 386 -39.90 6.15 26.72
N ASP A 387 -40.36 6.75 27.82
CA ASP A 387 -40.96 8.09 27.80
C ASP A 387 -39.99 9.13 27.17
N PRO A 388 -40.33 9.78 26.05
CA PRO A 388 -39.47 10.77 25.44
C PRO A 388 -39.30 12.04 26.28
N ASP A 389 -40.23 12.35 27.19
CA ASP A 389 -40.26 13.59 27.97
C ASP A 389 -39.56 13.49 29.33
N GLU A 390 -39.28 12.28 29.81
CA GLU A 390 -38.51 12.06 31.03
C GLU A 390 -37.15 12.77 30.94
N LYS A 391 -36.85 13.53 32.00
CA LYS A 391 -35.63 14.32 32.11
C LYS A 391 -34.49 13.47 32.65
N LEU A 392 -33.47 13.32 31.82
CA LEU A 392 -32.26 12.60 32.15
C LEU A 392 -31.17 13.58 32.55
N ARG A 393 -30.47 13.26 33.65
CA ARG A 393 -29.35 14.06 34.15
C ARG A 393 -28.05 13.59 33.48
N ILE A 394 -27.34 14.55 32.89
CA ILE A 394 -26.00 14.36 32.36
C ILE A 394 -25.01 14.28 33.52
N VAL A 395 -24.16 13.27 33.52
CA VAL A 395 -23.13 13.05 34.55
C VAL A 395 -21.74 13.06 33.94
N HIS A 396 -20.72 13.19 34.79
CA HIS A 396 -19.33 13.23 34.36
C HIS A 396 -18.94 12.03 33.48
N ALA A 397 -19.39 10.82 33.87
CA ALA A 397 -19.14 9.58 33.15
C ALA A 397 -19.74 9.52 31.72
N ASP A 398 -20.61 10.46 31.34
CA ASP A 398 -21.14 10.54 29.97
C ASP A 398 -20.13 11.17 28.99
N GLY A 399 -19.05 11.79 29.47
CA GLY A 399 -18.01 12.42 28.66
C GLY A 399 -16.68 11.67 28.69
N ASP A 400 -15.91 11.76 27.59
CA ASP A 400 -14.52 11.31 27.56
C ASP A 400 -13.61 12.39 28.17
N SER A 401 -12.70 11.98 29.06
CA SER A 401 -11.74 12.81 29.80
C SER A 401 -10.90 13.74 28.91
N SER A 402 -10.70 13.39 27.64
CA SER A 402 -9.87 14.14 26.68
C SER A 402 -10.60 15.26 25.91
N MET A 403 -11.94 15.28 25.89
CA MET A 403 -12.75 16.17 25.03
C MET A 403 -13.72 17.11 25.79
N GLN A 404 -13.57 17.21 27.11
CA GLN A 404 -14.50 17.91 28.02
C GLN A 404 -14.77 19.40 27.71
N ARG A 405 -14.01 20.06 26.82
CA ARG A 405 -14.08 21.52 26.58
C ARG A 405 -14.97 21.98 25.41
N ARG A 406 -15.66 21.10 24.66
CA ARG A 406 -16.40 21.51 23.44
C ARG A 406 -17.88 21.09 23.32
N GLY A 407 -18.45 20.37 24.29
CA GLY A 407 -19.81 19.83 24.18
C GLY A 407 -20.94 20.83 24.54
N VAL A 408 -22.14 20.62 23.96
CA VAL A 408 -23.35 21.42 24.27
C VAL A 408 -23.91 21.11 25.67
N LEU A 409 -23.54 19.95 26.24
CA LEU A 409 -24.08 19.43 27.50
C LEU A 409 -23.05 19.53 28.64
N ALA A 410 -23.41 20.25 29.70
CA ALA A 410 -22.65 20.36 30.94
C ALA A 410 -23.06 19.30 31.97
N ASP A 411 -22.16 19.00 32.91
CA ASP A 411 -22.45 18.11 34.04
C ASP A 411 -23.63 18.65 34.86
N GLY A 412 -24.52 17.75 35.27
CA GLY A 412 -25.73 18.08 36.01
C GLY A 412 -26.88 18.61 35.16
N ALA A 413 -26.69 18.85 33.86
CA ALA A 413 -27.76 19.30 32.98
C ALA A 413 -28.91 18.28 32.90
N ALA A 414 -30.15 18.75 32.96
CA ALA A 414 -31.35 17.95 32.82
C ALA A 414 -31.98 18.19 31.45
N VAL A 415 -32.07 17.12 30.65
CA VAL A 415 -32.52 17.17 29.25
C VAL A 415 -33.48 16.02 29.00
N SER A 416 -34.56 16.24 28.26
CA SER A 416 -35.49 15.16 27.94
C SER A 416 -34.84 14.11 27.05
N ARG A 417 -35.26 12.84 27.16
CA ARG A 417 -34.76 11.75 26.32
C ARG A 417 -34.90 12.04 24.83
N GLY A 418 -36.04 12.59 24.41
CA GLY A 418 -36.27 13.01 23.03
C GLY A 418 -35.29 14.10 22.56
N ALA A 419 -34.92 15.03 23.44
CA ALA A 419 -33.91 16.04 23.15
C ALA A 419 -32.49 15.44 23.11
N LEU A 420 -32.18 14.46 23.97
CA LEU A 420 -30.91 13.73 23.91
C LEU A 420 -30.78 12.90 22.63
N LEU A 421 -31.86 12.31 22.14
CA LEU A 421 -31.86 11.62 20.85
C LEU A 421 -31.55 12.59 19.70
N GLN A 422 -32.12 13.80 19.73
CA GLN A 422 -31.81 14.86 18.77
C GLN A 422 -30.35 15.33 18.86
N LEU A 423 -29.82 15.53 20.07
CA LEU A 423 -28.42 15.88 20.30
C LEU A 423 -27.47 14.78 19.81
N ALA A 424 -27.80 13.51 20.02
CA ALA A 424 -26.98 12.38 19.57
C ALA A 424 -26.95 12.24 18.04
N LEU A 425 -28.07 12.50 17.37
CA LEU A 425 -28.19 12.26 15.92
C LEU A 425 -27.86 13.48 15.06
N LEU A 426 -28.14 14.71 15.53
CA LEU A 426 -28.04 15.92 14.72
C LEU A 426 -26.64 16.56 14.77
N PRO A 427 -26.17 17.12 15.91
CA PRO A 427 -24.78 17.58 16.06
C PRO A 427 -23.81 16.44 16.39
N SER A 428 -24.29 15.19 16.49
CA SER A 428 -23.47 14.01 16.82
C SER A 428 -22.88 14.01 18.24
N GLU A 429 -23.60 14.56 19.22
CA GLU A 429 -23.11 14.76 20.58
C GLU A 429 -22.86 13.42 21.31
N ASN A 430 -21.62 13.19 21.73
CA ASN A 430 -21.21 11.95 22.40
C ASN A 430 -21.88 11.80 23.76
N ARG A 431 -21.94 12.88 24.55
CA ARG A 431 -22.51 12.84 25.90
C ARG A 431 -23.98 12.44 25.90
N ALA A 432 -24.72 12.88 24.88
CA ALA A 432 -26.12 12.52 24.74
C ALA A 432 -26.29 11.02 24.49
N ALA A 433 -25.52 10.45 23.54
CA ALA A 433 -25.57 9.01 23.27
C ALA A 433 -25.10 8.16 24.46
N ALA A 434 -24.07 8.59 25.19
CA ALA A 434 -23.61 7.92 26.40
C ALA A 434 -24.67 7.96 27.52
N ALA A 435 -25.30 9.11 27.75
CA ALA A 435 -26.37 9.24 28.74
C ALA A 435 -27.57 8.36 28.40
N LEU A 436 -27.97 8.28 27.13
CA LEU A 436 -29.06 7.40 26.68
C LEU A 436 -28.75 5.92 26.95
N ALA A 437 -27.51 5.48 26.70
CA ALA A 437 -27.09 4.12 27.00
C ALA A 437 -27.00 3.83 28.50
N ARG A 438 -26.47 4.76 29.29
CA ARG A 438 -26.33 4.63 30.75
C ARG A 438 -27.68 4.57 31.46
N THR A 439 -28.65 5.35 30.99
CA THR A 439 -30.00 5.47 31.57
C THR A 439 -31.01 4.48 30.96
N TYR A 440 -30.54 3.57 30.11
CA TYR A 440 -31.34 2.45 29.64
C TYR A 440 -31.81 1.58 30.83
N PRO A 441 -33.02 0.98 30.80
CA PRO A 441 -33.47 0.07 31.85
C PRO A 441 -32.46 -1.07 32.09
N GLY A 442 -32.01 -1.25 33.32
CA GLY A 442 -30.92 -2.19 33.65
C GLY A 442 -29.50 -1.64 33.42
N GLY A 443 -29.38 -0.35 33.09
CA GLY A 443 -28.12 0.38 32.96
C GLY A 443 -27.31 0.02 31.72
N SER A 444 -26.05 0.47 31.68
CA SER A 444 -25.14 0.28 30.54
C SER A 444 -24.93 -1.19 30.14
N ALA A 445 -24.96 -2.11 31.12
CA ALA A 445 -24.80 -3.54 30.85
C ALA A 445 -25.99 -4.11 30.07
N ALA A 446 -27.22 -3.76 30.46
CA ALA A 446 -28.42 -4.15 29.74
C ALA A 446 -28.47 -3.50 28.35
N PHE A 447 -28.06 -2.23 28.24
CA PHE A 447 -27.92 -1.57 26.94
C PHE A 447 -26.93 -2.31 26.03
N ALA A 448 -25.78 -2.72 26.54
CA ALA A 448 -24.79 -3.47 25.75
C ALA A 448 -25.35 -4.81 25.26
N GLN A 449 -26.11 -5.52 26.10
CA GLN A 449 -26.80 -6.76 25.69
C GLN A 449 -27.85 -6.49 24.60
N ALA A 450 -28.67 -5.43 24.75
CA ALA A 450 -29.65 -5.02 23.75
C ALA A 450 -28.99 -4.61 22.42
N LEU A 451 -27.83 -3.95 22.48
CA LEU A 451 -27.03 -3.60 21.31
C LEU A 451 -26.52 -4.85 20.58
N GLN A 452 -25.98 -5.84 21.32
CA GLN A 452 -25.57 -7.12 20.72
C GLN A 452 -26.77 -7.88 20.13
N ALA A 453 -27.90 -7.92 20.84
CA ALA A 453 -29.13 -8.51 20.33
C ALA A 453 -29.58 -7.84 19.02
N LYS A 454 -29.47 -6.52 18.90
CA LYS A 454 -29.75 -5.78 17.66
C LYS A 454 -28.79 -6.14 16.53
N ILE A 455 -27.49 -6.25 16.80
CA ILE A 455 -26.47 -6.69 15.82
C ILE A 455 -26.85 -8.07 15.25
N HIS A 456 -27.21 -9.01 16.13
CA HIS A 456 -27.64 -10.35 15.73
C HIS A 456 -28.97 -10.32 14.96
N GLN A 457 -29.96 -9.55 15.41
CA GLN A 457 -31.27 -9.42 14.76
C GLN A 457 -31.14 -8.89 13.32
N LEU A 458 -30.21 -7.97 13.08
CA LEU A 458 -29.92 -7.42 11.75
C LEU A 458 -28.99 -8.30 10.91
N GLY A 459 -28.51 -9.42 11.45
CA GLY A 459 -27.63 -10.36 10.75
C GLY A 459 -26.27 -9.75 10.40
N LEU A 460 -25.76 -8.85 11.24
CA LEU A 460 -24.48 -8.16 11.05
C LEU A 460 -23.36 -9.03 11.61
N ARG A 461 -22.72 -9.82 10.76
CA ARG A 461 -21.70 -10.81 11.13
C ARG A 461 -20.30 -10.22 11.21
N ARG A 462 -20.07 -9.07 10.58
CA ARG A 462 -18.78 -8.39 10.48
C ARG A 462 -18.80 -7.02 11.17
N THR A 463 -19.78 -6.81 12.04
CA THR A 463 -19.96 -5.59 12.83
C THR A 463 -19.67 -5.90 14.29
N THR A 464 -18.82 -5.08 14.91
CA THR A 464 -18.51 -5.13 16.33
C THR A 464 -18.69 -3.73 16.88
N LEU A 465 -19.56 -3.56 17.88
CA LEU A 465 -19.75 -2.30 18.59
C LEU A 465 -19.52 -2.55 20.09
N THR A 466 -18.50 -1.93 20.64
CA THR A 466 -18.11 -2.08 22.06
C THR A 466 -18.66 -0.95 22.93
N GLU A 467 -19.07 0.17 22.33
CA GLU A 467 -19.58 1.35 23.02
C GLU A 467 -20.63 2.12 22.19
N PRO A 468 -21.48 2.99 22.80
CA PRO A 468 -22.67 3.57 22.16
C PRO A 468 -22.44 4.82 21.30
N VAL A 469 -21.26 5.43 21.34
CA VAL A 469 -21.00 6.74 20.74
C VAL A 469 -20.13 6.67 19.47
N GLY A 470 -19.32 5.62 19.29
CA GLY A 470 -18.42 5.49 18.15
C GLY A 470 -17.13 6.29 18.29
N SER A 471 -16.61 6.42 19.52
CA SER A 471 -15.28 6.96 19.81
C SER A 471 -14.21 5.87 19.79
N SER A 472 -14.57 4.61 20.02
CA SER A 472 -13.62 3.51 20.02
C SER A 472 -13.29 3.08 18.59
N PRO A 473 -12.01 2.89 18.23
CA PRO A 473 -11.66 2.28 16.95
C PRO A 473 -12.09 0.80 16.85
N ALA A 474 -12.46 0.17 17.97
CA ALA A 474 -13.05 -1.16 17.99
C ALA A 474 -14.50 -1.20 17.50
N ASN A 475 -15.17 -0.04 17.37
CA ASN A 475 -16.47 0.05 16.71
C ASN A 475 -16.30 -0.04 15.20
N THR A 476 -16.27 -1.27 14.70
CA THR A 476 -16.00 -1.58 13.29
C THR A 476 -17.22 -2.19 12.59
N SER A 477 -17.35 -1.94 11.30
CA SER A 477 -18.33 -2.58 10.43
C SER A 477 -17.81 -2.58 8.98
N THR A 478 -18.64 -3.00 8.03
CA THR A 478 -18.38 -2.90 6.59
C THR A 478 -19.37 -1.94 5.94
N ALA A 479 -19.06 -1.39 4.76
CA ALA A 479 -20.02 -0.54 4.05
C ALA A 479 -21.32 -1.30 3.73
N THR A 480 -21.21 -2.61 3.42
CA THR A 480 -22.34 -3.52 3.23
C THR A 480 -23.21 -3.68 4.48
N GLU A 481 -22.61 -3.79 5.67
CA GLU A 481 -23.37 -3.93 6.91
C GLU A 481 -23.91 -2.60 7.43
N VAL A 482 -23.19 -1.48 7.23
CA VAL A 482 -23.71 -0.13 7.49
C VAL A 482 -24.93 0.18 6.62
N ALA A 483 -24.95 -0.28 5.37
CA ALA A 483 -26.13 -0.19 4.51
C ALA A 483 -27.36 -0.88 5.14
N LYS A 484 -27.19 -2.04 5.76
CA LYS A 484 -28.27 -2.72 6.51
C LYS A 484 -28.68 -1.94 7.75
N ILE A 485 -27.72 -1.35 8.48
CA ILE A 485 -27.99 -0.47 9.62
C ILE A 485 -28.87 0.70 9.18
N VAL A 486 -28.55 1.35 8.05
CA VAL A 486 -29.35 2.46 7.52
C VAL A 486 -30.73 2.02 7.06
N ALA A 487 -30.82 0.89 6.36
CA ALA A 487 -32.12 0.34 5.94
C ALA A 487 -33.02 0.02 7.15
N ALA A 488 -32.44 -0.49 8.24
CA ALA A 488 -33.15 -0.73 9.50
C ALA A 488 -33.53 0.59 10.18
N ALA A 489 -32.59 1.52 10.33
CA ALA A 489 -32.80 2.82 10.98
C ALA A 489 -33.86 3.67 10.26
N ALA A 490 -33.98 3.53 8.94
CA ALA A 490 -35.00 4.23 8.15
C ALA A 490 -36.44 3.76 8.45
N ARG A 491 -36.63 2.64 9.18
CA ARG A 491 -37.94 2.17 9.65
C ARG A 491 -38.41 2.89 10.92
N TYR A 492 -37.54 3.66 11.57
CA TYR A 492 -37.85 4.41 12.77
C TYR A 492 -38.19 5.86 12.38
N PRO A 493 -39.46 6.29 12.49
CA PRO A 493 -39.88 7.63 12.08
C PRO A 493 -39.08 8.74 12.74
N ASP A 494 -38.70 8.58 14.01
CA ASP A 494 -37.89 9.57 14.73
C ASP A 494 -36.47 9.68 14.20
N ILE A 495 -35.80 8.57 13.86
CA ILE A 495 -34.45 8.63 13.29
C ILE A 495 -34.50 9.32 11.92
N ALA A 496 -35.42 8.91 11.06
CA ALA A 496 -35.58 9.50 9.73
C ALA A 496 -35.90 11.00 9.83
N ARG A 497 -36.88 11.37 10.67
CA ARG A 497 -37.26 12.77 10.90
C ARG A 497 -36.09 13.58 11.44
N ILE A 498 -35.43 13.16 12.51
CA ILE A 498 -34.33 13.92 13.12
C ILE A 498 -33.21 14.11 12.10
N THR A 499 -32.73 13.03 11.48
CA THR A 499 -31.51 13.06 10.65
C THR A 499 -31.67 13.69 9.26
N SER A 500 -32.91 13.93 8.81
CA SER A 500 -33.23 14.62 7.55
C SER A 500 -33.48 16.12 7.71
N HIS A 501 -33.50 16.65 8.94
CA HIS A 501 -33.65 18.09 9.16
C HIS A 501 -32.29 18.80 9.24
N PRO A 502 -32.15 20.01 8.65
CA PRO A 502 -30.89 20.75 8.67
C PRO A 502 -30.58 21.35 10.04
N ARG A 503 -31.62 21.64 10.82
CA ARG A 503 -31.53 22.24 12.15
C ARG A 503 -32.71 21.80 13.01
N ALA A 504 -32.53 21.83 14.32
CA ALA A 504 -33.59 21.64 15.30
C ALA A 504 -33.34 22.55 16.51
N SER A 505 -34.34 22.77 17.35
CA SER A 505 -34.20 23.52 18.60
C SER A 505 -34.62 22.64 19.76
N VAL A 506 -33.76 22.53 20.77
CA VAL A 506 -34.02 21.73 21.98
C VAL A 506 -33.80 22.56 23.23
N ALA A 507 -34.57 22.30 24.28
CA ALA A 507 -34.36 22.93 25.59
C ALA A 507 -33.29 22.16 26.37
N VAL A 508 -32.21 22.85 26.76
CA VAL A 508 -31.15 22.34 27.64
C VAL A 508 -31.09 23.25 28.86
N ASN A 509 -31.40 22.71 30.06
CA ASN A 509 -31.52 23.49 31.30
C ASN A 509 -32.46 24.71 31.15
N GLY A 510 -33.60 24.54 30.47
CA GLY A 510 -34.57 25.60 30.25
C GLY A 510 -34.16 26.66 29.23
N ARG A 511 -32.98 26.56 28.60
CA ARG A 511 -32.54 27.44 27.52
C ARG A 511 -32.64 26.73 26.18
N THR A 512 -33.27 27.38 25.21
CA THR A 512 -33.35 26.86 23.84
C THR A 512 -31.97 26.90 23.18
N ARG A 513 -31.54 25.76 22.63
CA ARG A 513 -30.30 25.59 21.87
C ARG A 513 -30.61 25.15 20.46
N THR A 514 -30.09 25.88 19.49
CA THR A 514 -30.16 25.51 18.07
C THR A 514 -29.10 24.44 17.79
N LEU A 515 -29.54 23.34 17.20
CA LEU A 515 -28.73 22.22 16.76
C LEU A 515 -28.58 22.30 15.24
N HIS A 516 -27.41 21.91 14.74
CA HIS A 516 -27.13 21.87 13.32
C HIS A 516 -26.78 20.45 12.91
N ASN A 517 -27.27 20.05 11.74
CA ASN A 517 -26.90 18.78 11.15
C ASN A 517 -25.44 18.81 10.69
N THR A 518 -24.66 17.83 11.13
CA THR A 518 -23.26 17.64 10.71
C THR A 518 -23.10 17.31 9.23
N ASN A 519 -24.17 16.90 8.53
CA ASN A 519 -24.18 16.73 7.08
C ASN A 519 -24.64 18.02 6.39
N PRO A 520 -23.73 18.79 5.74
CA PRO A 520 -24.08 20.07 5.11
C PRO A 520 -24.97 19.92 3.87
N LEU A 521 -25.15 18.70 3.35
CA LEU A 521 -26.00 18.42 2.20
C LEU A 521 -27.49 18.42 2.56
N VAL A 522 -27.82 18.22 3.84
CA VAL A 522 -29.20 18.20 4.33
C VAL A 522 -29.82 19.59 4.22
N GLY A 523 -30.96 19.69 3.53
CA GLY A 523 -31.61 20.97 3.21
C GLY A 523 -30.92 21.76 2.09
N GLY A 524 -29.87 21.21 1.47
CA GLY A 524 -29.20 21.81 0.32
C GLY A 524 -30.04 21.72 -0.96
N LYS A 525 -29.89 22.70 -1.86
CA LYS A 525 -30.59 22.70 -3.16
C LYS A 525 -30.20 21.46 -3.97
N GLY A 526 -31.21 20.75 -4.48
CA GLY A 526 -31.01 19.53 -5.28
C GLY A 526 -30.67 18.28 -4.45
N TRP A 527 -30.91 18.31 -3.14
CA TRP A 527 -30.79 17.15 -2.25
C TRP A 527 -32.14 16.82 -1.62
N ASP A 528 -32.57 15.56 -1.77
CA ASP A 528 -33.73 14.99 -1.08
C ASP A 528 -33.22 13.87 -0.16
N ILE A 529 -32.75 14.24 1.03
CA ILE A 529 -32.12 13.33 2.00
C ILE A 529 -33.17 12.91 3.04
N LEU A 530 -33.41 11.61 3.14
CA LEU A 530 -34.43 10.99 4.00
C LEU A 530 -33.86 10.48 5.33
N LEU A 531 -32.56 10.21 5.38
CA LEU A 531 -31.81 9.85 6.59
C LEU A 531 -30.35 10.19 6.36
N SER A 532 -29.64 10.70 7.37
CA SER A 532 -28.18 10.84 7.28
C SER A 532 -27.44 10.74 8.61
N LYS A 533 -26.21 10.24 8.56
CA LYS A 533 -25.29 10.30 9.69
C LYS A 533 -23.85 10.43 9.20
N THR A 534 -23.12 11.36 9.79
CA THR A 534 -21.67 11.49 9.59
C THR A 534 -20.90 10.90 10.77
N GLY A 535 -19.63 10.59 10.54
CA GLY A 535 -18.67 10.27 11.59
C GLY A 535 -17.28 10.74 11.21
N SER A 536 -16.44 11.03 12.20
CA SER A 536 -15.03 11.33 11.98
C SER A 536 -14.20 10.93 13.19
N SER A 537 -13.08 10.27 12.96
CA SER A 537 -12.01 10.03 13.94
C SER A 537 -10.68 9.90 13.18
N ASN A 538 -9.56 9.84 13.90
CA ASN A 538 -8.26 9.63 13.27
C ASN A 538 -8.18 8.25 12.60
N GLU A 539 -8.83 7.26 13.19
CA GLU A 539 -8.80 5.87 12.77
C GLU A 539 -9.86 5.54 11.71
N ALA A 540 -11.02 6.19 11.75
CA ALA A 540 -12.13 5.95 10.81
C ALA A 540 -12.09 6.86 9.56
N GLY A 541 -11.22 7.87 9.54
CA GLY A 541 -11.28 8.95 8.56
C GLY A 541 -12.61 9.70 8.61
N SER A 542 -13.07 10.23 7.47
CA SER A 542 -14.38 10.89 7.38
C SER A 542 -15.44 9.95 6.81
N CYS A 543 -16.43 9.57 7.64
CA CYS A 543 -17.54 8.70 7.25
C CYS A 543 -18.83 9.50 6.99
N LEU A 544 -19.65 9.02 6.07
CA LEU A 544 -21.02 9.48 5.81
C LEU A 544 -21.86 8.27 5.40
N THR A 545 -23.04 8.16 5.97
CA THR A 545 -24.10 7.35 5.38
C THR A 545 -25.36 8.17 5.25
N MET A 546 -26.07 8.00 4.14
CA MET A 546 -27.33 8.68 3.91
C MET A 546 -28.24 7.88 2.99
N ARG A 547 -29.53 8.04 3.21
CA ARG A 547 -30.59 7.59 2.31
C ARG A 547 -31.16 8.81 1.62
N MET A 548 -31.21 8.81 0.30
CA MET A 548 -31.69 9.95 -0.49
C MET A 548 -32.61 9.51 -1.64
N ARG A 549 -33.40 10.44 -2.16
CA ARG A 549 -34.09 10.25 -3.45
C ARG A 549 -33.23 10.87 -4.56
N SER A 550 -32.89 10.06 -5.57
CA SER A 550 -32.18 10.52 -6.76
C SER A 550 -32.73 9.83 -7.99
N GLY A 551 -33.03 10.59 -9.06
CA GLY A 551 -33.58 10.04 -10.31
C GLY A 551 -34.88 9.23 -10.13
N GLY A 552 -35.72 9.60 -9.16
CA GLY A 552 -36.96 8.88 -8.83
C GLY A 552 -36.77 7.61 -7.99
N LYS A 553 -35.54 7.25 -7.60
CA LYS A 553 -35.22 6.06 -6.80
C LYS A 553 -34.81 6.42 -5.38
N HIS A 554 -35.09 5.54 -4.43
CA HIS A 554 -34.48 5.57 -3.09
C HIS A 554 -33.12 4.89 -3.13
N VAL A 555 -32.09 5.66 -2.82
CA VAL A 555 -30.71 5.21 -2.88
C VAL A 555 -30.04 5.40 -1.54
N THR A 556 -29.43 4.35 -1.03
CA THR A 556 -28.59 4.41 0.16
C THR A 556 -27.12 4.51 -0.26
N VAL A 557 -26.44 5.50 0.30
CA VAL A 557 -25.03 5.80 0.09
C VAL A 557 -24.29 5.59 1.40
N VAL A 558 -23.21 4.83 1.35
CA VAL A 558 -22.29 4.59 2.47
C VAL A 558 -20.88 4.92 2.00
N LEU A 559 -20.22 5.85 2.68
CA LEU A 559 -18.84 6.30 2.46
C LEU A 559 -18.08 6.16 3.79
N LEU A 560 -17.04 5.35 3.81
CA LEU A 560 -16.16 5.14 4.96
C LEU A 560 -14.72 5.49 4.58
N ASP A 561 -14.01 6.11 5.53
CA ASP A 561 -12.63 6.56 5.38
C ASP A 561 -12.39 7.41 4.11
N ALA A 562 -13.14 8.51 3.99
CA ALA A 562 -12.83 9.56 3.01
C ALA A 562 -11.75 10.52 3.55
N ASP A 563 -10.99 11.12 2.62
CA ASP A 563 -9.88 12.05 2.89
C ASP A 563 -10.40 13.44 3.32
N GLY A 564 -11.18 13.48 4.40
CA GLY A 564 -11.72 14.69 5.00
C GLY A 564 -13.18 14.99 4.66
N ALA A 565 -13.79 15.83 5.49
CA ALA A 565 -15.22 16.15 5.42
C ALA A 565 -15.64 16.85 4.11
N GLN A 566 -14.78 17.69 3.55
CA GLN A 566 -15.04 18.37 2.27
C GLN A 566 -15.06 17.37 1.11
N ARG A 567 -14.05 16.49 1.06
CA ARG A 567 -13.94 15.49 0.00
C ARG A 567 -15.06 14.47 0.06
N ARG A 568 -15.46 14.05 1.25
CA ARG A 568 -16.67 13.23 1.48
C ARG A 568 -17.95 13.85 0.92
N SER A 569 -18.14 15.16 1.07
CA SER A 569 -19.31 15.87 0.50
C SER A 569 -19.24 15.95 -1.03
N LEU A 570 -18.03 16.15 -1.59
CA LEU A 570 -17.80 16.08 -3.03
C LEU A 570 -18.09 14.68 -3.58
N ASP A 571 -17.62 13.64 -2.89
CA ASP A 571 -17.87 12.24 -3.26
C ASP A 571 -19.38 11.95 -3.35
N ALA A 572 -20.15 12.40 -2.34
CA ALA A 572 -21.60 12.31 -2.36
C ALA A 572 -22.23 13.05 -3.55
N GLY A 573 -21.75 14.26 -3.87
CA GLY A 573 -22.19 15.04 -5.02
C GLY A 573 -21.94 14.31 -6.34
N ASN A 574 -20.72 13.78 -6.52
CA ASN A 574 -20.34 13.03 -7.70
C ASN A 574 -21.18 11.77 -7.89
N ILE A 575 -21.49 11.06 -6.79
CA ILE A 575 -22.40 9.90 -6.81
C ILE A 575 -23.79 10.34 -7.29
N ARG A 576 -24.35 11.41 -6.71
CA ARG A 576 -25.68 11.91 -7.10
C ARG A 576 -25.72 12.29 -8.57
N ASP A 577 -24.71 13.00 -9.07
CA ASP A 577 -24.67 13.48 -10.44
C ASP A 577 -24.49 12.34 -11.44
N THR A 578 -23.71 11.31 -11.06
CA THR A 578 -23.58 10.05 -11.82
C THR A 578 -24.90 9.29 -11.88
N LEU A 579 -25.61 9.18 -10.75
CA LEU A 579 -26.94 8.54 -10.69
C LEU A 579 -28.00 9.29 -11.50
N ALA A 580 -27.84 10.60 -11.66
CA ALA A 580 -28.72 11.44 -12.47
C ALA A 580 -28.36 11.44 -13.97
N GLY A 581 -27.31 10.72 -14.39
CA GLY A 581 -26.87 10.66 -15.79
C GLY A 581 -26.23 11.95 -16.31
N ARG A 582 -25.69 12.81 -15.43
CA ARG A 582 -25.17 14.15 -15.77
C ARG A 582 -23.67 14.20 -16.08
N THR A 583 -22.99 13.06 -16.21
CA THR A 583 -21.56 13.00 -16.55
C THR A 583 -21.33 13.28 -18.04
N GLY A 584 -21.25 14.56 -18.38
CA GLY A 584 -20.91 15.04 -19.74
C GLY A 584 -20.44 16.50 -19.83
N GLN A 585 -20.52 17.29 -18.77
CA GLN A 585 -20.03 18.69 -18.80
C GLN A 585 -19.45 19.08 -17.45
N MET A 586 -18.13 19.04 -17.33
CA MET A 586 -17.26 20.00 -16.63
C MET A 586 -15.87 19.37 -16.49
N TYR A 587 -14.97 19.75 -17.40
CA TYR A 587 -13.55 19.90 -17.10
C TYR A 587 -13.25 21.39 -17.10
#